data_AF-A0A7J2HRE5-F1
#
_entry.id   AF-A0A7J2HRE5-F1
#
_cell.length_a   1.000
_cell.length_b   1.000
_cell.length_c   1.000
_cell.angle_alpha   90.00
_cell.angle_beta   90.00
_cell.angle_gamma   90.00
#
_symmetry.space_group_name_H-M   'P 1'
#
loop_
_entity.id
_entity.type
_entity.pdbx_description
1 polymer ?
#
loop_
_entity_poly.entity_id
_entity_poly.type
_entity_poly.pdbx_seq_one_letter_code
_entity_poly.pdbx_strand_id
1 'polypeptide(L)' 'MLSTDCSKALARKLSEYAEVRFRDQLFGGGVIADSGEAIIILGGEGRKPTLAIWSDHIGLARIAKVYFDHLWKDAKPLK' A
#
# COMPACT_ATOMS: atom_id res chain seq x y z
N MET A 1 -3.49 -0.97 -3.35
CA MET A 1 -2.35 -1.44 -4.19
C MET A 1 -1.95 -2.82 -3.71
N LEU A 2 -1.61 -3.73 -4.63
CA LEU A 2 -1.25 -5.11 -4.30
C LEU A 2 0.15 -5.44 -4.83
N SER A 3 0.84 -6.37 -4.16
CA SER A 3 2.07 -6.96 -4.69
C SER A 3 1.76 -7.85 -5.89
N THR A 4 2.73 -8.00 -6.82
CA THR A 4 2.53 -8.78 -8.07
C THR A 4 2.43 -10.28 -7.87
N ASP A 5 2.84 -10.80 -6.72
CA ASP A 5 2.62 -12.19 -6.29
C ASP A 5 1.19 -12.44 -5.75
N CYS A 6 0.37 -11.40 -5.60
CA CYS A 6 -1.01 -11.54 -5.14
C CYS A 6 -1.88 -12.30 -6.17
N SER A 7 -2.78 -13.16 -5.67
CA SER A 7 -3.71 -13.91 -6.50
C SER A 7 -4.60 -13.00 -7.36
N LYS A 8 -4.59 -13.24 -8.68
CA LYS A 8 -5.46 -12.50 -9.63
C LYS A 8 -6.95 -12.66 -9.32
N ALA A 9 -7.38 -13.80 -8.77
CA ALA A 9 -8.77 -14.01 -8.40
C ALA A 9 -9.19 -13.09 -7.25
N LEU A 10 -8.32 -12.91 -6.25
CA LEU A 10 -8.55 -11.99 -5.15
C LEU A 10 -8.53 -10.54 -5.64
N ALA A 11 -7.56 -10.17 -6.47
CA ALA A 11 -7.47 -8.83 -7.05
C ALA A 11 -8.73 -8.45 -7.86
N ARG A 12 -9.29 -9.40 -8.63
CA ARG A 12 -10.56 -9.21 -9.36
C ARG A 12 -11.73 -8.95 -8.42
N LYS A 13 -11.88 -9.73 -7.35
CA LYS A 13 -12.93 -9.49 -6.36
C LYS A 13 -12.80 -8.12 -5.68
N LEU A 14 -11.58 -7.71 -5.34
CA LEU A 14 -11.33 -6.39 -4.76
C LEU A 14 -11.63 -5.25 -5.74
N SER A 15 -11.42 -5.48 -7.04
CA SER A 15 -11.69 -4.47 -8.08
C SER A 15 -13.17 -4.14 -8.27
N GLU A 16 -14.07 -4.95 -7.71
CA GLU A 16 -15.51 -4.65 -7.67
C GLU A 16 -15.83 -3.49 -6.72
N TYR A 17 -14.94 -3.16 -5.77
CA TYR A 17 -15.18 -2.15 -4.73
C TYR A 17 -14.22 -0.96 -4.81
N ALA A 18 -13.03 -1.14 -5.39
CA ALA A 18 -11.99 -0.11 -5.41
C ALA A 18 -11.08 -0.24 -6.63
N GLU A 19 -10.37 0.83 -6.97
CA GLU A 19 -9.32 0.74 -7.99
C GLU A 19 -8.17 -0.14 -7.48
N VAL A 20 -7.82 -1.15 -8.27
CA VAL A 20 -6.74 -2.09 -7.94
C VAL A 20 -5.58 -1.90 -8.93
N ARG A 21 -4.39 -1.71 -8.35
CA ARG A 21 -3.12 -1.63 -9.08
C ARG A 21 -2.07 -2.52 -8.45
N PHE A 22 -1.13 -2.98 -9.26
CA PHE A 22 -0.01 -3.83 -8.88
C PHE A 22 1.32 -3.08 -8.89
N ARG A 23 2.18 -3.40 -7.93
CA ARG A 23 3.55 -2.86 -7.84
C ARG A 23 4.51 -3.97 -7.40
N ASP A 24 5.62 -4.10 -8.11
CA ASP A 24 6.64 -5.12 -7.80
C ASP A 24 7.41 -4.79 -6.52
N GLN A 25 7.82 -3.52 -6.37
CA GLN A 25 8.63 -3.08 -5.23
C GLN A 25 7.78 -2.32 -4.21
N LEU A 26 7.45 -3.00 -3.12
CA LEU A 26 6.82 -2.42 -1.94
C LEU A 26 7.74 -2.67 -0.74
N PHE A 27 8.12 -1.61 -0.02
CA PHE A 27 8.79 -1.75 1.29
C PHE A 27 7.77 -2.19 2.34
N GLY A 28 7.22 -3.39 2.19
CA GLY A 28 6.09 -3.91 2.96
C GLY A 28 4.73 -3.43 2.44
N GLY A 29 4.00 -2.67 3.24
CA GLY A 29 2.65 -2.21 2.92
C GLY A 29 2.15 -1.12 3.85
N GLY A 30 0.86 -0.84 3.81
CA GLY A 30 0.27 0.13 4.72
C GLY A 30 -1.12 0.55 4.32
N VAL A 31 -1.69 1.39 5.16
CA VAL A 31 -3.03 1.95 5.00
C VAL A 31 -2.97 3.41 5.39
N ILE A 32 -3.66 4.24 4.63
CA ILE A 32 -3.97 5.62 5.03
C ILE A 32 -5.48 5.70 5.09
N ALA A 33 -6.00 6.15 6.23
CA ALA A 33 -7.40 6.50 6.39
C ALA A 33 -7.49 8.03 6.40
N ASP A 34 -8.26 8.55 5.46
CA ASP A 34 -8.42 9.98 5.22
C ASP A 34 -7.06 10.70 5.05
N SER A 35 -6.86 11.80 5.78
CA SER A 35 -5.60 12.55 5.84
C SER A 35 -5.03 12.63 7.25
N GLY A 36 -5.58 11.86 8.19
CA GLY A 36 -5.28 11.95 9.61
C GLY A 36 -4.51 10.76 10.15
N GLU A 37 -4.71 9.56 9.60
CA GLU A 37 -4.18 8.32 10.18
C GLU A 37 -3.43 7.49 9.14
N ALA A 38 -2.28 6.96 9.54
CA ALA A 38 -1.46 6.11 8.69
C ALA A 38 -0.87 4.93 9.47
N ILE A 39 -0.90 3.77 8.82
CA ILE A 39 -0.13 2.58 9.18
C ILE A 39 0.87 2.32 8.07
N ILE A 40 2.15 2.21 8.43
CA ILE A 40 3.21 1.76 7.52
C ILE A 40 3.77 0.46 8.09
N ILE A 41 3.69 -0.59 7.30
CA ILE A 41 4.25 -1.91 7.59
C ILE A 41 5.54 -2.02 6.80
N LEU A 42 6.66 -2.18 7.49
CA LEU A 42 7.99 -2.27 6.87
C LEU A 42 8.49 -3.72 6.96
N GLY A 43 8.84 -4.25 5.79
CA GLY A 43 9.47 -5.55 5.63
C GLY A 43 10.35 -5.55 4.38
N GLY A 44 11.44 -6.30 4.41
CA GLY A 44 12.21 -6.56 3.20
C GLY A 44 11.46 -7.53 2.28
N GLU A 45 11.74 -7.47 0.97
CA GLU A 45 11.18 -8.41 -0.01
C GLU A 45 11.36 -9.87 0.45
N GLY A 46 10.27 -10.64 0.44
CA GLY A 46 10.26 -12.05 0.85
C GLY A 46 10.45 -12.32 2.34
N ARG A 47 10.50 -11.28 3.20
CA ARG A 47 10.64 -11.43 4.66
C ARG A 47 9.35 -11.05 5.39
N LYS A 48 9.15 -11.68 6.56
CA LYS A 48 8.08 -11.27 7.47
C LYS A 48 8.27 -9.79 7.84
N PRO A 49 7.19 -9.00 7.95
CA PRO A 49 7.29 -7.63 8.42
C PRO A 49 8.00 -7.58 9.78
N THR A 50 8.98 -6.71 9.92
CA THR A 50 9.77 -6.59 11.16
C THR A 50 9.39 -5.36 11.97
N LEU A 51 8.66 -4.42 11.36
CA LEU A 51 8.25 -3.18 12.00
C LEU A 51 6.90 -2.71 11.44
N ALA A 52 6.03 -2.22 12.31
CA ALA A 52 4.86 -1.46 11.92
C ALA A 52 4.86 -0.13 12.69
N ILE A 53 4.57 0.96 12.00
CA ILE A 53 4.42 2.29 12.56
C ILE A 53 2.98 2.71 12.34
N TRP A 54 2.28 3.06 13.41
CA TRP A 54 0.96 3.68 13.37
C TRP A 54 1.05 5.09 13.93
N SER A 55 0.29 6.02 13.34
CA SER A 55 0.15 7.37 13.86
C SER A 55 -1.11 8.04 13.34
N ASP A 56 -1.71 8.87 14.18
CA ASP A 56 -2.78 9.82 13.91
C ASP A 56 -2.26 11.28 13.78
N HIS A 57 -0.94 11.48 13.79
CA HIS A 57 -0.34 12.79 13.64
C HIS A 57 -0.41 13.23 12.17
N ILE A 58 -1.10 14.35 11.91
CA ILE A 58 -1.37 14.86 10.55
C ILE A 58 -0.12 15.01 9.68
N GLY A 59 1.02 15.39 10.28
CA GLY A 59 2.29 15.50 9.55
C GLY A 59 2.80 14.14 9.07
N LEU A 60 2.68 13.10 9.89
CA LEU A 60 3.13 11.75 9.52
C LEU A 60 2.19 11.13 8.49
N ALA A 61 0.88 11.30 8.66
CA ALA A 61 -0.11 10.85 7.68
C ALA A 61 0.12 11.49 6.30
N ARG A 62 0.47 12.78 6.25
CA ARG A 62 0.85 13.46 4.99
C ARG A 62 2.12 12.89 4.36
N ILE A 63 3.15 12.60 5.16
CA ILE A 63 4.38 11.96 4.65
C ILE A 63 4.04 10.59 4.05
N ALA A 64 3.24 9.78 4.74
CA ALA A 64 2.77 8.50 4.24
C ALA A 64 2.03 8.67 2.91
N LYS A 65 1.14 9.66 2.81
CA LYS A 65 0.40 9.95 1.57
C LYS A 65 1.32 10.25 0.40
N VAL A 66 2.32 11.12 0.59
CA VAL A 66 3.29 11.44 -0.47
C VAL A 66 4.02 10.18 -0.94
N TYR A 67 4.42 9.31 -0.01
CA TYR A 67 5.06 8.04 -0.34
C TYR A 67 4.15 7.09 -1.13
N PHE A 68 2.92 6.86 -0.66
CA PHE A 68 1.99 5.96 -1.36
C PHE A 68 1.51 6.53 -2.70
N ASP A 69 1.34 7.85 -2.81
CA ASP A 69 1.03 8.53 -4.09
C ASP A 69 2.17 8.34 -5.09
N HIS A 70 3.43 8.41 -4.64
CA HIS A 70 4.58 8.15 -5.50
C HIS A 70 4.58 6.71 -6.02
N LEU A 71 4.37 5.73 -5.13
CA LEU A 71 4.25 4.32 -5.54
C LEU A 71 3.07 4.09 -6.49
N TRP A 72 1.95 4.79 -6.27
CA TRP A 72 0.71 4.63 -7.04
C TRP A 72 0.84 5.09 -8.49
N LYS A 73 1.61 6.16 -8.72
CA LYS A 73 1.87 6.70 -10.07
C LYS A 73 2.53 5.66 -10.98
N ASP A 74 3.42 4.85 -10.43
CA ASP A 74 4.15 3.81 -11.19
C ASP A 74 3.50 2.42 -11.11
N ALA A 75 2.37 2.30 -10.40
CA ALA A 75 1.67 1.03 -10.25
C ALA A 75 0.85 0.69 -11.51
N LYS A 76 0.88 -0.58 -11.92
CA LYS A 76 0.20 -1.09 -13.11
C LYS A 76 -1.27 -1.38 -12.79
N PRO A 77 -2.26 -0.87 -13.55
CA PRO A 77 -3.66 -1.20 -13.32
C PRO A 77 -3.94 -2.69 -13.53
N LEU A 78 -4.90 -3.23 -12.78
CA LEU A 78 -5.44 -4.57 -13.04
C LEU A 78 -6.05 -4.57 -14.46
N LYS A 79 -5.61 -5.50 -15.30
CA LYS A 79 -6.17 -5.76 -16.63
C LYS A 79 -7.27 -6.82 -16.59
#